data_AF-A0A804P5L6-F1
#
_entry.id   AF-A0A804P5L6-F1
#
_cell.length_a   1.000
_cell.length_b   1.000
_cell.length_c   1.000
_cell.angle_alpha   90.00
_cell.angle_beta   90.00
_cell.angle_gamma   90.00
#
_symmetry.space_group_name_H-M   'P 1'
#
loop_
_entity.id
_entity.type
_entity.pdbx_description
1 polymer ?
#
loop_
_entity_poly.entity_id
_entity_poly.type
_entity_poly.pdbx_seq_one_letter_code
_entity_poly.pdbx_strand_id
1 'polypeptide(L)'
;MWEVQAAVSWPHGYCCWWPRRLSRGQEVCFCGTAQGEAVIPPSRESAHSQIGKQLVRSLHSHVSAHSFYLPCVKVDIVDFNGSFLARVRDFAGANPIILVITKVDLLPRDTDLNCIGDWVVESVVKKKLNVLSVHLTSSKSLVGITGVISEIHQERKGRDVYILGSANVGKSAFISAMLRTMAYKDPVAAAAQKYKPIQSAVPGTTLGPIQIEAFLGGGKLYDTPGVHLHHRQAAVIHADDLPSLAPQSRLKGRCFPNMMLCSG
;
A
#
# COMPACT_ATOMS: atom_id res chain seq x y z
N MET A 1 5.19 37.99 -33.42
CA MET A 1 5.14 38.94 -32.31
C MET A 1 4.35 38.24 -31.21
N TRP A 2 5.03 37.70 -30.20
CA TRP A 2 4.42 36.99 -29.07
C TRP A 2 5.09 37.49 -27.80
N GLU A 3 4.26 37.87 -26.83
CA GLU A 3 4.61 38.51 -25.55
C GLU A 3 5.23 37.51 -24.56
N VAL A 4 6.20 38.01 -23.79
CA VAL A 4 6.81 37.32 -22.65
C VAL A 4 5.89 37.45 -21.44
N GLN A 5 5.35 36.35 -20.94
CA GLN A 5 4.68 36.31 -19.63
C GLN A 5 5.64 35.72 -18.59
N ALA A 6 6.22 36.64 -17.80
CA ALA A 6 7.00 36.44 -16.57
C ALA A 6 8.46 35.93 -16.69
N ALA A 7 9.38 36.75 -16.17
CA ALA A 7 10.74 36.38 -15.79
C ALA A 7 10.85 36.47 -14.25
N VAL A 8 11.35 35.42 -13.60
CA VAL A 8 11.67 35.44 -12.17
C VAL A 8 13.19 35.61 -12.03
N SER A 9 13.64 36.71 -11.41
CA SER A 9 15.06 36.99 -11.19
C SER A 9 15.62 36.14 -10.05
N TRP A 10 16.73 35.45 -10.29
CA TRP A 10 17.61 34.86 -9.26
C TRP A 10 19.04 35.40 -9.43
N PRO A 11 19.90 35.37 -8.38
CA PRO A 11 21.11 36.20 -8.30
C PRO A 11 22.26 35.82 -9.25
N HIS A 12 22.15 34.76 -10.05
CA HIS A 12 23.22 34.33 -10.95
C HIS A 12 22.69 33.82 -12.29
N GLY A 13 22.65 34.70 -13.30
CA GLY A 13 22.66 34.34 -14.72
C GLY A 13 21.29 34.14 -15.41
N TYR A 14 21.15 34.73 -16.61
CA TYR A 14 19.96 34.62 -17.46
C TYR A 14 19.88 33.24 -18.15
N CYS A 15 18.68 32.67 -18.24
CA CYS A 15 18.37 31.56 -19.16
C CYS A 15 17.12 31.92 -19.99
N CYS A 16 17.29 32.03 -21.32
CA CYS A 16 16.18 32.20 -22.25
C CYS A 16 15.52 30.84 -22.55
N TRP A 17 14.19 30.79 -22.52
CA TRP A 17 13.40 29.61 -22.90
C TRP A 17 13.17 29.56 -24.42
N TRP A 18 13.37 28.39 -25.04
CA TRP A 18 12.83 28.06 -26.37
C TRP A 18 12.19 26.67 -26.32
N PRO A 19 10.93 26.49 -26.72
CA PRO A 19 10.33 25.18 -26.81
C PRO A 19 10.73 24.52 -28.14
N ARG A 20 11.40 23.37 -28.07
CA ARG A 20 11.52 22.43 -29.20
C ARG A 20 10.50 21.31 -29.00
N ARG A 21 9.51 21.24 -29.89
CA ARG A 21 8.49 20.18 -29.87
C ARG A 21 9.10 18.88 -30.40
N LEU A 22 9.25 17.87 -29.53
CA LEU A 22 9.52 16.49 -29.95
C LEU A 22 8.26 15.65 -29.75
N SER A 23 7.99 14.81 -30.75
CA SER A 23 6.83 13.93 -30.86
C SER A 23 6.86 12.83 -29.79
N ARG A 24 6.34 13.12 -28.59
CA ARG A 24 5.75 12.18 -27.60
C ARG A 24 5.50 12.83 -26.21
N GLY A 25 5.11 14.11 -26.17
CA GLY A 25 4.39 14.67 -25.01
C GLY A 25 5.08 14.61 -23.63
N GLN A 26 6.41 14.55 -23.58
CA GLN A 26 7.18 14.70 -22.33
C GLN A 26 7.96 16.01 -22.39
N GLU A 27 7.77 16.87 -21.39
CA GLU A 27 8.60 18.06 -21.16
C GLU A 27 9.83 17.66 -20.34
N VAL A 28 11.03 17.99 -20.83
CA VAL A 28 12.29 17.77 -20.12
C VAL A 28 13.09 19.08 -20.17
N CYS A 29 13.40 19.64 -19.00
CA CYS A 29 14.29 20.80 -18.87
C CYS A 29 15.75 20.33 -18.86
N PHE A 30 16.58 20.85 -19.77
CA PHE A 30 18.03 20.72 -19.69
C PHE A 30 18.64 22.04 -19.23
N CYS A 31 19.39 22.01 -18.13
CA CYS A 31 20.28 23.10 -17.73
C CYS A 31 21.72 22.61 -17.97
N GLY A 32 22.49 23.31 -18.80
CA GLY A 32 23.88 22.99 -19.06
C GLY A 32 24.74 24.24 -18.92
N THR A 33 25.72 24.19 -18.01
CA THR A 33 26.85 25.12 -17.98
C THR A 33 27.96 24.57 -18.88
N ALA A 34 28.59 25.46 -19.64
CA ALA A 34 29.77 25.13 -20.43
C ALA A 34 30.96 24.81 -19.50
N GLN A 35 31.63 23.69 -19.78
CA GLN A 35 32.85 23.17 -19.12
C GLN A 35 32.61 22.30 -17.86
N GLY A 36 33.09 21.07 -17.92
CA GLY A 36 33.01 20.06 -16.87
C GLY A 36 32.10 18.91 -17.24
N GLU A 37 32.64 17.68 -17.29
CA GLU A 37 31.88 16.46 -17.50
C GLU A 37 30.60 16.47 -16.67
N ALA A 38 29.46 16.20 -17.33
CA ALA A 38 28.22 15.98 -16.63
C ALA A 38 28.35 14.68 -15.82
N VAL A 39 28.83 14.80 -14.59
CA VAL A 39 28.55 13.80 -13.56
C VAL A 39 27.03 13.84 -13.42
N ILE A 40 26.35 12.88 -14.04
CA ILE A 40 24.93 12.65 -13.81
C ILE A 40 24.83 12.41 -12.30
N PRO A 41 24.26 13.34 -11.51
CA PRO A 41 24.02 13.04 -10.12
C PRO A 41 23.13 11.80 -10.12
N PRO A 42 23.42 10.76 -9.32
CA PRO A 42 22.55 9.59 -9.27
C PRO A 42 21.13 10.12 -9.09
N SER A 43 20.24 9.76 -10.03
CA SER A 43 18.83 10.14 -10.01
C SER A 43 18.36 10.02 -8.57
N ARG A 44 17.70 11.05 -8.01
CA ARG A 44 17.17 11.05 -6.63
C ARG A 44 16.39 9.75 -6.36
N GLU A 45 17.10 8.69 -6.01
CA GLU A 45 16.58 7.46 -5.49
C GLU A 45 16.27 7.85 -4.06
N SER A 46 15.07 8.43 -3.89
CA SER A 46 14.71 9.20 -2.70
C SER A 46 14.98 8.36 -1.46
N ALA A 47 15.34 8.98 -0.33
CA ALA A 47 15.56 8.30 0.94
C ALA A 47 14.43 7.31 1.30
N HIS A 48 13.20 7.54 0.81
CA HIS A 48 12.06 6.63 0.89
C HIS A 48 12.26 5.28 0.17
N SER A 49 12.99 5.21 -0.95
CA SER A 49 13.38 3.98 -1.66
C SER A 49 14.38 3.18 -0.85
N GLN A 50 15.33 3.87 -0.21
CA GLN A 50 16.33 3.26 0.64
C GLN A 50 15.73 2.73 1.96
N ILE A 51 14.81 3.50 2.58
CA ILE A 51 14.01 3.08 3.73
C ILE A 51 13.13 1.89 3.35
N GLY A 52 12.47 1.91 2.18
CA GLY A 52 11.72 0.77 1.66
C GLY A 52 12.59 -0.48 1.53
N LYS A 53 13.75 -0.38 0.87
CA LYS A 53 14.72 -1.48 0.73
C LYS A 53 15.24 -1.98 2.09
N GLN A 54 15.49 -1.11 3.04
CA GLN A 54 15.98 -1.47 4.37
C GLN A 54 14.89 -2.13 5.22
N LEU A 55 13.67 -1.63 5.17
CA LEU A 55 12.49 -2.23 5.79
C LEU A 55 12.25 -3.63 5.24
N VAL A 56 12.34 -3.77 3.91
CA VAL A 56 12.22 -5.04 3.20
C VAL A 56 13.31 -6.02 3.62
N ARG A 57 14.56 -5.57 3.76
CA ARG A 57 15.65 -6.41 4.27
C ARG A 57 15.47 -6.81 5.72
N SER A 58 15.01 -5.90 6.59
CA SER A 58 14.76 -6.18 8.00
C SER A 58 13.59 -7.14 8.20
N LEU A 59 12.53 -6.97 7.41
CA LEU A 59 11.42 -7.92 7.34
C LEU A 59 11.92 -9.26 6.84
N HIS A 60 12.66 -9.29 5.73
CA HIS A 60 13.22 -10.51 5.19
C HIS A 60 14.16 -11.22 6.17
N SER A 61 15.03 -10.51 6.90
CA SER A 61 15.93 -11.12 7.87
C SER A 61 15.17 -11.70 9.07
N HIS A 62 14.19 -10.96 9.59
CA HIS A 62 13.36 -11.42 10.70
C HIS A 62 12.49 -12.61 10.30
N VAL A 63 11.88 -12.54 9.12
CA VAL A 63 11.02 -13.58 8.54
C VAL A 63 11.84 -14.80 8.12
N SER A 64 13.03 -14.63 7.53
CA SER A 64 13.90 -15.76 7.13
C SER A 64 14.44 -16.53 8.34
N ALA A 65 14.61 -15.86 9.48
CA ALA A 65 14.94 -16.53 10.74
C ALA A 65 13.77 -17.40 11.26
N HIS A 66 12.53 -17.11 10.86
CA HIS A 66 11.33 -17.86 11.21
C HIS A 66 10.82 -18.61 9.98
N SER A 67 11.37 -19.79 9.67
CA SER A 67 11.05 -20.51 8.43
C SER A 67 9.59 -20.96 8.30
N PHE A 68 8.76 -20.80 9.33
CA PHE A 68 7.37 -21.28 9.35
C PHE A 68 6.42 -20.23 9.94
N TYR A 69 5.83 -19.38 9.08
CA TYR A 69 4.82 -18.36 9.43
C TYR A 69 3.70 -18.33 8.39
N LEU A 70 2.59 -17.68 8.71
CA LEU A 70 1.44 -17.50 7.83
C LEU A 70 1.33 -16.01 7.38
N PRO A 71 1.72 -15.68 6.15
CA PRO A 71 1.55 -14.33 5.61
C PRO A 71 0.08 -14.02 5.32
N CYS A 72 -0.41 -12.92 5.91
CA CYS A 72 -1.70 -12.31 5.62
C CYS A 72 -1.46 -11.01 4.86
N VAL A 73 -1.62 -11.04 3.54
CA VAL A 73 -1.27 -9.93 2.64
C VAL A 73 -2.49 -9.06 2.41
N LYS A 74 -2.42 -7.78 2.78
CA LYS A 74 -3.48 -6.80 2.53
C LYS A 74 -3.27 -6.02 1.24
N VAL A 75 -4.34 -5.90 0.45
CA VAL A 75 -4.40 -5.12 -0.79
C VAL A 75 -5.63 -4.21 -0.76
N ASP A 76 -5.48 -2.98 -1.23
CA ASP A 76 -6.53 -1.96 -1.25
C ASP A 76 -7.35 -2.07 -2.54
N ILE A 77 -8.66 -2.26 -2.48
CA ILE A 77 -9.46 -2.48 -3.71
C ILE A 77 -9.55 -1.23 -4.58
N VAL A 78 -9.58 -0.04 -3.99
CA VAL A 78 -9.67 1.22 -4.75
C VAL A 78 -8.35 1.59 -5.44
N ASP A 79 -7.26 0.93 -5.05
CA ASP A 79 -5.93 1.09 -5.62
C ASP A 79 -5.23 -0.28 -5.68
N PHE A 80 -5.88 -1.26 -6.32
CA PHE A 80 -5.42 -2.65 -6.31
C PHE A 80 -4.01 -2.77 -6.90
N ASN A 81 -3.81 -2.26 -8.11
CA ASN A 81 -2.52 -2.35 -8.79
C ASN A 81 -1.41 -1.59 -8.06
N GLY A 82 -1.71 -0.43 -7.49
CA GLY A 82 -0.72 0.36 -6.75
C GLY A 82 -0.41 -0.21 -5.37
N SER A 83 -1.37 -0.87 -4.72
CA SER A 83 -1.16 -1.43 -3.38
C SER A 83 -0.64 -2.86 -3.38
N PHE A 84 -0.81 -3.59 -4.49
CA PHE A 84 -0.41 -4.99 -4.62
C PHE A 84 1.11 -5.11 -4.82
N LEU A 85 1.80 -5.63 -3.81
CA LEU A 85 3.27 -5.69 -3.81
C LEU A 85 3.75 -6.54 -5.01
N ALA A 86 4.49 -5.95 -5.95
CA ALA A 86 4.99 -6.69 -7.12
C ALA A 86 5.88 -7.88 -6.73
N ARG A 87 6.53 -7.78 -5.56
CA ARG A 87 7.44 -8.78 -5.01
C ARG A 87 6.92 -9.42 -3.72
N VAL A 88 5.61 -9.72 -3.63
CA VAL A 88 5.05 -10.47 -2.48
C VAL A 88 5.88 -11.74 -2.19
N ARG A 89 6.34 -12.45 -3.23
CA ARG A 89 7.12 -13.69 -3.09
C ARG A 89 8.43 -13.51 -2.33
N ASP A 90 9.07 -12.35 -2.42
CA ASP A 90 10.29 -12.07 -1.66
C ASP A 90 10.00 -12.08 -0.15
N PHE A 91 8.76 -11.75 0.25
CA PHE A 91 8.34 -11.69 1.65
C PHE A 91 7.59 -12.93 2.12
N ALA A 92 6.92 -13.64 1.23
CA ALA A 92 6.12 -14.82 1.57
C ALA A 92 6.90 -16.13 1.36
N GLY A 93 7.93 -16.12 0.51
CA GLY A 93 8.65 -17.32 0.11
C GLY A 93 7.71 -18.37 -0.47
N ALA A 94 7.85 -19.61 0.01
CA ALA A 94 6.96 -20.72 -0.33
C ALA A 94 5.70 -20.79 0.56
N ASN A 95 5.58 -19.92 1.56
CA ASN A 95 4.50 -20.00 2.52
C ASN A 95 3.14 -19.73 1.84
N PRO A 96 2.10 -20.46 2.23
CA PRO A 96 0.75 -20.16 1.80
C PRO A 96 0.31 -18.76 2.26
N ILE A 97 -0.39 -18.03 1.39
CA ILE A 97 -0.82 -16.65 1.64
C ILE A 97 -2.33 -16.59 1.84
N ILE A 98 -2.78 -15.92 2.90
CA ILE A 98 -4.16 -15.44 3.00
C ILE A 98 -4.20 -14.03 2.39
N LEU A 99 -4.92 -13.87 1.29
CA LEU A 99 -5.04 -12.57 0.62
C LEU A 99 -6.28 -11.83 1.13
N VAL A 100 -6.07 -10.63 1.66
CA VAL A 100 -7.14 -9.81 2.24
C VAL A 100 -7.29 -8.53 1.43
N ILE A 101 -8.35 -8.47 0.64
CA ILE A 101 -8.77 -7.28 -0.08
C ILE A 101 -9.56 -6.41 0.89
N THR A 102 -9.19 -5.14 1.01
CA THR A 102 -9.73 -4.24 2.03
C THR A 102 -10.52 -3.08 1.43
N LYS A 103 -11.26 -2.37 2.28
CA LYS A 103 -12.05 -1.16 1.96
C LYS A 103 -13.19 -1.41 0.96
N VAL A 104 -13.77 -2.61 0.98
CA VAL A 104 -14.92 -2.93 0.10
C VAL A 104 -16.17 -2.10 0.42
N ASP A 105 -16.22 -1.45 1.58
CA ASP A 105 -17.26 -0.46 1.92
C ASP A 105 -17.23 0.80 1.04
N LEU A 106 -16.11 1.07 0.36
CA LEU A 106 -15.97 2.20 -0.56
C LEU A 106 -16.56 1.90 -1.94
N LEU A 107 -16.82 0.63 -2.28
CA LEU A 107 -17.33 0.26 -3.60
C LEU A 107 -18.79 0.71 -3.79
N PRO A 108 -19.23 1.06 -5.00
CA PRO A 108 -20.64 1.36 -5.29
C PRO A 108 -21.60 0.28 -4.76
N ARG A 109 -22.85 0.65 -4.42
CA ARG A 109 -23.81 -0.27 -3.77
C ARG A 109 -24.10 -1.50 -4.62
N ASP A 110 -24.20 -1.32 -5.92
CA ASP A 110 -24.58 -2.35 -6.88
C ASP A 110 -23.37 -3.14 -7.40
N THR A 111 -22.22 -3.03 -6.73
CA THR A 111 -21.02 -3.77 -7.11
C THR A 111 -21.17 -5.23 -6.71
N ASP A 112 -21.10 -6.14 -7.67
CA ASP A 112 -21.06 -7.57 -7.41
C ASP A 112 -19.68 -7.96 -6.83
N LEU A 113 -19.68 -8.34 -5.56
CA LEU A 113 -18.48 -8.76 -4.85
C LEU A 113 -17.94 -10.12 -5.36
N ASN A 114 -18.79 -10.97 -5.93
CA ASN A 114 -18.33 -12.24 -6.51
C ASN A 114 -17.48 -11.99 -7.75
N CYS A 115 -17.94 -11.11 -8.64
CA CYS A 115 -17.15 -10.71 -9.82
C CYS A 115 -15.79 -10.10 -9.43
N ILE A 116 -15.74 -9.32 -8.33
CA ILE A 116 -14.47 -8.82 -7.80
C ILE A 116 -13.59 -9.97 -7.30
N GLY A 117 -14.16 -10.91 -6.54
CA GLY A 117 -13.46 -12.09 -6.06
C GLY A 117 -12.82 -12.87 -7.21
N ASP A 118 -13.60 -13.17 -8.24
CA ASP A 118 -13.14 -13.89 -9.43
C ASP A 118 -12.00 -13.14 -10.15
N TRP A 119 -12.16 -11.84 -10.34
CA TRP A 119 -11.12 -10.99 -10.94
C TRP A 119 -9.83 -10.95 -10.11
N VAL A 120 -9.94 -10.91 -8.77
CA VAL A 120 -8.77 -10.96 -7.88
C VAL A 120 -8.08 -12.31 -7.98
N VAL A 121 -8.83 -13.42 -7.96
CA VAL A 121 -8.27 -14.77 -8.12
C VAL A 121 -7.54 -14.88 -9.45
N GLU A 122 -8.14 -14.43 -10.55
CA GLU A 122 -7.50 -14.43 -11.86
C GLU A 122 -6.19 -13.62 -11.86
N SER A 123 -6.21 -12.43 -11.23
CA SER A 123 -5.04 -11.54 -11.11
C SER A 123 -3.89 -12.18 -10.31
N VAL A 124 -4.23 -12.96 -9.29
CA VAL A 124 -3.27 -13.67 -8.44
C VAL A 124 -2.69 -14.90 -9.14
N VAL A 125 -3.52 -15.68 -9.83
CA VAL A 125 -3.10 -16.85 -10.62
C VAL A 125 -2.12 -16.44 -11.70
N LYS A 126 -2.39 -15.33 -12.42
CA LYS A 126 -1.46 -14.75 -13.40
C LYS A 126 -0.08 -14.45 -12.80
N LYS A 127 -0.04 -14.06 -11.52
CA LYS A 127 1.21 -13.81 -10.77
C LYS A 127 1.78 -15.05 -10.08
N LYS A 128 1.23 -16.25 -10.30
CA LYS A 128 1.62 -17.55 -9.69
C LYS A 128 1.97 -17.43 -8.20
N LEU A 129 1.11 -16.77 -7.43
CA LEU A 129 1.26 -16.70 -5.98
C LEU A 129 0.59 -17.92 -5.33
N ASN A 130 1.16 -18.45 -4.25
CA ASN A 130 0.58 -19.53 -3.47
C ASN A 130 -0.47 -18.96 -2.50
N VAL A 131 -1.65 -18.57 -3.02
CA VAL A 131 -2.75 -18.02 -2.22
C VAL A 131 -3.70 -19.15 -1.82
N LEU A 132 -3.94 -19.32 -0.52
CA LEU A 132 -4.89 -20.29 0.02
C LEU A 132 -6.33 -19.81 -0.16
N SER A 133 -6.57 -18.55 0.19
CA SER A 133 -7.89 -17.95 0.20
C SER A 133 -7.85 -16.46 -0.07
N VAL A 134 -8.95 -15.94 -0.60
CA VAL A 134 -9.16 -14.51 -0.85
C VAL A 134 -10.35 -14.06 -0.02
N HIS A 135 -10.17 -13.00 0.76
CA HIS A 135 -11.23 -12.42 1.57
C HIS A 135 -11.44 -10.95 1.23
N LEU A 136 -12.68 -10.61 0.90
CA LEU A 136 -13.15 -9.24 0.71
C LEU A 136 -13.58 -8.65 2.06
N THR A 137 -12.95 -7.56 2.49
CA THR A 137 -13.09 -7.04 3.86
C THR A 137 -13.24 -5.54 3.95
N SER A 138 -13.86 -5.10 5.04
CA SER A 138 -13.87 -3.70 5.48
C SER A 138 -13.58 -3.63 6.97
N SER A 139 -12.43 -3.07 7.35
CA SER A 139 -12.11 -2.85 8.76
C SER A 139 -13.05 -1.84 9.43
N LYS A 140 -13.61 -0.91 8.64
CA LYS A 140 -14.55 0.13 9.12
C LYS A 140 -15.90 -0.47 9.52
N SER A 141 -16.47 -1.30 8.64
CA SER A 141 -17.78 -1.92 8.85
C SER A 141 -17.71 -3.34 9.43
N LEU A 142 -16.50 -3.86 9.69
CA LEU A 142 -16.21 -5.24 10.12
C LEU A 142 -16.63 -6.35 9.14
N VAL A 143 -17.09 -6.00 7.94
CA VAL A 143 -17.46 -6.98 6.91
C VAL A 143 -16.26 -7.85 6.55
N GLY A 144 -16.48 -9.17 6.50
CA GLY A 144 -15.49 -10.18 6.10
C GLY A 144 -14.39 -10.48 7.15
N ILE A 145 -14.30 -9.70 8.24
CA ILE A 145 -13.24 -9.85 9.25
C ILE A 145 -13.31 -11.23 9.94
N THR A 146 -14.51 -11.69 10.32
CA THR A 146 -14.70 -13.00 10.94
C THR A 146 -14.26 -14.15 10.03
N GLY A 147 -14.47 -14.03 8.71
CA GLY A 147 -14.02 -15.01 7.74
C GLY A 147 -12.49 -15.13 7.72
N VAL A 148 -11.78 -14.00 7.72
CA VAL A 148 -10.31 -14.00 7.80
C VAL A 148 -9.81 -14.58 9.12
N ILE A 149 -10.45 -14.24 10.24
CA ILE A 149 -10.09 -14.80 11.55
C ILE A 149 -10.23 -16.33 11.55
N SER A 150 -11.35 -16.84 11.02
CA SER A 150 -11.59 -18.28 10.91
C SER A 150 -10.49 -18.96 10.08
N GLU A 151 -10.16 -18.40 8.92
CA GLU A 151 -9.11 -18.91 8.05
C GLU A 151 -7.74 -18.91 8.75
N ILE A 152 -7.38 -17.82 9.43
CA ILE A 152 -6.15 -17.74 10.22
C ILE A 152 -6.11 -18.82 11.29
N HIS A 153 -7.21 -19.06 12.02
CA HIS A 153 -7.23 -20.12 13.04
C HIS A 153 -7.06 -21.51 12.45
N GLN A 154 -7.65 -21.79 11.28
CA GLN A 154 -7.54 -23.08 10.60
C GLN A 154 -6.13 -23.30 10.04
N GLU A 155 -5.56 -22.26 9.41
CA GLU A 155 -4.34 -22.40 8.63
C GLU A 155 -3.08 -22.08 9.43
N ARG A 156 -3.14 -21.32 10.53
CA ARG A 156 -1.93 -20.99 11.30
C ARG A 156 -1.22 -22.24 11.80
N LYS A 157 -1.95 -23.27 12.26
CA LYS A 157 -1.37 -24.55 12.75
C LYS A 157 -0.22 -24.31 13.74
N GLY A 158 -0.42 -23.37 14.67
CA GLY A 158 0.59 -22.96 15.66
C GLY A 158 1.63 -21.92 15.19
N ARG A 159 1.64 -21.56 13.91
CA ARG A 159 2.54 -20.55 13.33
C ARG A 159 2.24 -19.13 13.79
N ASP A 160 3.29 -18.31 13.70
CA ASP A 160 3.16 -16.87 13.72
C ASP A 160 2.43 -16.34 12.48
N VAL A 161 1.68 -15.26 12.63
CA VAL A 161 0.91 -14.63 11.56
C VAL A 161 1.50 -13.25 11.29
N TYR A 162 1.89 -12.99 10.05
CA TYR A 162 2.47 -11.70 9.65
C TYR A 162 1.49 -10.91 8.80
N ILE A 163 1.09 -9.72 9.25
CA ILE A 163 0.25 -8.82 8.45
C ILE A 163 1.15 -8.02 7.53
N LEU A 164 1.11 -8.31 6.23
CA LEU A 164 1.93 -7.68 5.19
C LEU A 164 1.09 -6.75 4.31
N GLY A 165 1.71 -5.73 3.74
CA GLY A 165 1.05 -4.84 2.78
C GLY A 165 1.71 -3.48 2.68
N SER A 166 1.39 -2.75 1.62
CA SER A 166 1.95 -1.41 1.41
C SER A 166 1.52 -0.43 2.51
N ALA A 167 2.20 0.72 2.60
CA ALA A 167 1.77 1.81 3.45
C ALA A 167 0.32 2.23 3.10
N ASN A 168 -0.46 2.67 4.09
CA ASN A 168 -1.81 3.23 3.92
C ASN A 168 -2.89 2.27 3.35
N VAL A 169 -2.62 0.96 3.25
CA VAL A 169 -3.66 -0.06 2.94
C VAL A 169 -4.58 -0.35 4.14
N GLY A 170 -4.31 0.22 5.32
CA GLY A 170 -5.13 0.01 6.52
C GLY A 170 -4.80 -1.26 7.31
N LYS A 171 -3.52 -1.65 7.40
CA LYS A 171 -3.06 -2.77 8.25
C LYS A 171 -3.44 -2.57 9.72
N SER A 172 -3.09 -1.43 10.30
CA SER A 172 -3.42 -1.09 11.68
C SER A 172 -4.93 -1.14 11.96
N ALA A 173 -5.74 -0.56 11.08
CA ALA A 173 -7.20 -0.60 11.21
C ALA A 173 -7.74 -2.04 11.15
N PHE A 174 -7.15 -2.88 10.30
CA PHE A 174 -7.49 -4.31 10.22
C PHE A 174 -7.10 -5.08 11.48
N ILE A 175 -5.91 -4.86 12.04
CA ILE A 175 -5.47 -5.49 13.29
C ILE A 175 -6.41 -5.11 14.43
N SER A 176 -6.72 -3.82 14.59
CA SER A 176 -7.67 -3.37 15.62
C SER A 176 -9.06 -3.99 15.43
N ALA A 177 -9.56 -4.07 14.20
CA ALA A 177 -10.83 -4.73 13.89
C ALA A 177 -10.81 -6.23 14.23
N MET A 178 -9.69 -6.91 13.94
CA MET A 178 -9.49 -8.33 14.21
C MET A 178 -9.48 -8.61 15.72
N LEU A 179 -8.65 -7.88 16.48
CA LEU A 179 -8.56 -7.99 17.94
C LEU A 179 -9.90 -7.68 18.62
N ARG A 180 -10.64 -6.66 18.13
CA ARG A 180 -11.98 -6.36 18.61
C ARG A 180 -12.94 -7.53 18.43
N THR A 181 -12.89 -8.17 17.26
CA THR A 181 -13.76 -9.29 16.91
C THR A 181 -13.38 -10.57 17.67
N MET A 182 -12.09 -10.80 17.92
CA MET A 182 -11.60 -11.97 18.65
C MET A 182 -11.82 -11.88 20.16
N ALA A 183 -11.76 -10.68 20.75
CA ALA A 183 -11.89 -10.47 22.19
C ALA A 183 -13.20 -10.98 22.81
N TYR A 184 -14.26 -11.16 22.02
CA TYR A 184 -15.51 -11.78 22.49
C TYR A 184 -15.34 -13.25 22.89
N LYS A 185 -14.34 -13.95 22.33
CA LYS A 185 -14.13 -15.39 22.52
C LYS A 185 -12.75 -15.73 23.08
N ASP A 186 -11.77 -14.86 22.87
CA ASP A 186 -10.39 -15.09 23.27
C ASP A 186 -9.94 -14.03 24.30
N PRO A 187 -9.68 -14.41 25.57
CA PRO A 187 -9.23 -13.48 26.60
C PRO A 187 -7.84 -12.90 26.32
N VAL A 188 -6.98 -13.61 25.57
CA VAL A 188 -5.67 -13.11 25.14
C VAL A 188 -5.86 -11.97 24.15
N ALA A 189 -6.76 -12.14 23.18
CA ALA A 189 -7.13 -11.08 22.24
C ALA A 189 -7.78 -9.88 22.95
N ALA A 190 -8.57 -10.11 24.00
CA ALA A 190 -9.15 -9.05 24.82
C ALA A 190 -8.07 -8.20 25.52
N ALA A 191 -7.05 -8.84 26.10
CA ALA A 191 -5.91 -8.13 26.69
C ALA A 191 -5.11 -7.34 25.63
N ALA A 192 -4.97 -7.91 24.43
CA ALA A 192 -4.26 -7.29 23.32
C ALA A 192 -4.97 -6.09 22.69
N GLN A 193 -6.25 -5.83 23.00
CA GLN A 193 -6.94 -4.60 22.55
C GLN A 193 -6.27 -3.31 23.03
N LYS A 194 -5.44 -3.39 24.08
CA LYS A 194 -4.58 -2.27 24.53
C LYS A 194 -3.53 -1.87 23.48
N TYR A 195 -3.30 -2.70 22.47
CA TYR A 195 -2.46 -2.39 21.33
C TYR A 195 -2.96 -1.12 20.64
N LYS A 196 -2.16 -0.05 20.76
CA LYS A 196 -2.34 1.18 20.01
C LYS A 196 -1.39 1.13 18.82
N PRO A 197 -1.91 1.13 17.57
CA PRO A 197 -1.05 1.23 16.41
C PRO A 197 -0.22 2.52 16.52
N ILE A 198 1.10 2.39 16.55
CA ILE A 198 2.00 3.54 16.65
C ILE A 198 2.02 4.19 15.27
N GLN A 199 1.22 5.25 15.10
CA GLN A 199 1.26 6.12 13.93
C GLN A 199 2.40 7.14 14.07
N SER A 200 3.65 6.70 14.13
CA SER A 200 4.76 7.65 14.00
C SER A 200 6.01 6.95 13.50
N ALA A 201 6.22 7.07 12.20
CA ALA A 201 7.58 7.02 11.68
C ALA A 201 8.32 8.25 12.21
N VAL A 202 9.04 8.09 13.33
CA VAL A 202 10.09 9.05 13.67
C VAL A 202 11.27 8.72 12.75
N PRO A 203 11.75 9.67 11.91
CA PRO A 203 12.94 9.44 11.10
C PRO A 203 14.11 9.05 12.01
N GLY A 204 14.65 7.83 11.84
CA GLY A 204 15.73 7.30 12.68
C GLY A 204 15.36 6.12 13.59
N THR A 205 14.10 5.70 13.65
CA THR A 205 13.71 4.46 14.34
C THR A 205 13.67 3.28 13.37
N THR A 206 14.48 2.25 13.63
CA THR A 206 14.42 0.96 12.94
C THR A 206 13.17 0.23 13.42
N LEU A 207 11.99 0.64 12.96
CA LEU A 207 10.73 -0.02 13.30
C LEU A 207 10.75 -1.43 12.70
N GLY A 208 11.13 -2.41 13.52
CA GLY A 208 10.94 -3.83 13.22
C GLY A 208 9.46 -4.22 13.36
N PRO A 209 9.12 -5.47 13.01
CA PRO A 209 7.79 -6.02 13.25
C PRO A 209 7.39 -5.87 14.72
N ILE A 210 6.16 -5.40 14.98
CA ILE A 210 5.62 -5.30 16.34
C ILE A 210 4.88 -6.59 16.66
N GLN A 211 5.31 -7.27 17.71
CA GLN A 211 4.68 -8.50 18.18
C GLN A 211 3.43 -8.18 19.02
N ILE A 212 2.35 -8.91 18.75
CA ILE A 212 1.08 -8.84 19.46
C ILE A 212 0.70 -10.28 19.86
N GLU A 213 0.48 -10.49 21.15
CA GLU A 213 -0.05 -11.75 21.66
C GLU A 213 -1.57 -11.77 21.45
N ALA A 214 -1.98 -12.24 20.28
CA ALA A 214 -3.39 -12.19 19.86
C ALA A 214 -4.11 -13.53 20.00
N PHE A 215 -3.40 -14.66 20.08
CA PHE A 215 -3.99 -16.00 19.95
C PHE A 215 -3.79 -16.83 21.22
N LEU A 216 -4.85 -17.49 21.66
CA LEU A 216 -4.77 -18.60 22.60
C LEU A 216 -4.16 -19.84 21.92
N GLY A 217 -3.20 -20.51 22.58
CA GLY A 217 -2.57 -21.74 22.06
C GLY A 217 -1.33 -21.52 21.19
N GLY A 218 -0.51 -20.50 21.51
CA GLY A 218 0.80 -20.27 20.89
C GLY A 218 0.74 -19.57 19.53
N GLY A 219 1.91 -19.17 19.03
CA GLY A 219 2.03 -18.30 17.84
C GLY A 219 1.63 -16.86 18.12
N LYS A 220 2.28 -15.91 17.44
CA LYS A 220 2.11 -14.47 17.65
C LYS A 220 1.62 -13.79 16.38
N LEU A 221 0.94 -12.67 16.54
CA LEU A 221 0.58 -11.77 15.45
C LEU A 221 1.66 -10.70 15.32
N TYR A 222 2.17 -10.48 14.12
CA TYR A 222 3.16 -9.47 13.83
C TYR A 222 2.56 -8.38 12.94
N ASP A 223 2.50 -7.15 13.46
CA ASP A 223 2.27 -5.97 12.63
C ASP A 223 3.58 -5.60 11.95
N THR A 224 3.59 -5.61 10.63
CA THR A 224 4.77 -5.21 9.86
C THR A 224 4.63 -3.77 9.39
N PRO A 225 5.71 -2.98 9.41
CA PRO A 225 5.66 -1.65 8.85
C PRO A 225 5.30 -1.70 7.37
N GLY A 226 4.56 -0.70 6.89
CA GLY A 226 4.10 -0.68 5.51
C GLY A 226 5.22 -0.44 4.51
N VAL A 227 5.23 -1.23 3.44
CA VAL A 227 6.13 -0.98 2.31
C VAL A 227 5.68 0.29 1.58
N HIS A 228 6.54 1.30 1.57
CA HIS A 228 6.28 2.53 0.82
C HIS A 228 6.52 2.26 -0.67
N LEU A 229 5.48 2.46 -1.48
CA LEU A 229 5.51 2.23 -2.91
C LEU A 229 5.43 3.57 -3.64
N HIS A 230 6.52 3.98 -4.28
CA HIS A 230 6.65 5.29 -4.92
C HIS A 230 5.64 5.58 -6.04
N HIS A 231 5.10 4.53 -6.65
CA HIS A 231 4.14 4.66 -7.74
C HIS A 231 2.70 4.87 -7.24
N ARG A 232 2.44 4.79 -5.94
CA ARG A 232 1.10 5.05 -5.38
C ARG A 232 0.84 6.54 -5.30
N GLN A 233 -0.40 6.93 -5.57
CA GLN A 233 -0.85 8.33 -5.40
C GLN A 233 -0.55 8.84 -3.98
N ALA A 234 -0.76 8.00 -2.97
CA ALA A 234 -0.48 8.34 -1.57
C ALA A 234 1.00 8.62 -1.27
N ALA A 235 1.93 8.27 -2.16
CA ALA A 235 3.36 8.55 -2.00
C ALA A 235 3.79 9.87 -2.65
N VAL A 236 2.97 10.46 -3.53
CA VAL A 236 3.25 11.74 -4.21
C VAL A 236 2.44 12.91 -3.67
N ILE A 237 1.39 12.63 -2.91
CA ILE A 237 0.52 13.61 -2.26
C ILE A 237 1.11 14.00 -0.90
N HIS A 238 1.03 15.28 -0.52
CA HIS A 238 1.44 15.76 0.79
C HIS A 238 0.59 15.10 1.90
N ALA A 239 1.19 14.79 3.06
CA ALA A 239 0.51 14.05 4.12
C ALA A 239 -0.81 14.72 4.57
N ASP A 240 -0.83 16.05 4.59
CA ASP A 240 -1.99 16.86 5.00
C ASP A 240 -3.15 16.82 3.98
N ASP A 241 -2.85 16.59 2.70
CA ASP A 241 -3.84 16.53 1.62
C ASP A 241 -4.39 15.11 1.43
N LEU A 242 -3.69 14.10 1.94
CA LEU A 242 -4.08 12.71 1.75
C LEU A 242 -5.50 12.40 2.31
N PRO A 243 -5.94 12.92 3.47
CA PRO A 243 -7.29 12.69 3.96
C PRO A 243 -8.39 13.27 3.07
N SER A 244 -8.13 14.39 2.38
CA SER A 244 -9.12 15.06 1.51
C SER A 244 -9.26 14.35 0.16
N LEU A 245 -8.18 13.74 -0.33
CA LEU A 245 -8.15 13.00 -1.60
C LEU A 245 -8.54 11.52 -1.45
N ALA A 246 -8.29 10.92 -0.29
CA ALA A 246 -8.67 9.53 -0.05
C ALA A 246 -10.21 9.37 0.06
N PRO A 247 -10.82 8.36 -0.58
CA PRO A 247 -12.25 8.15 -0.45
C PRO A 247 -12.64 7.82 1.00
N GLN A 248 -13.45 8.68 1.61
CA GLN A 248 -13.93 8.53 3.00
C GLN A 248 -15.28 7.81 3.10
N SER A 249 -16.00 7.78 1.97
CA SER A 249 -17.33 7.22 1.85
C SER A 249 -17.48 6.50 0.52
N ARG A 250 -18.59 5.77 0.39
CA ARG A 250 -18.91 4.99 -0.78
C ARG A 250 -18.80 5.82 -2.06
N LEU A 251 -18.04 5.31 -3.02
CA LEU A 251 -17.88 5.90 -4.35
C LEU A 251 -19.24 5.90 -5.06
N LYS A 252 -19.54 7.04 -5.69
CA LYS A 252 -20.74 7.23 -6.49
C LYS A 252 -20.34 7.32 -7.96
N GLY A 253 -20.95 6.49 -8.80
CA GLY A 253 -20.80 6.63 -10.24
C GLY A 253 -21.32 8.00 -10.67
N ARG A 254 -20.51 8.75 -11.43
CA ARG A 254 -20.95 9.95 -12.12
C ARG A 254 -20.98 9.62 -13.62
N CYS A 255 -22.15 9.72 -14.22
CA CYS A 255 -22.26 9.71 -15.67
C CYS A 255 -21.82 11.08 -16.18
N PHE A 256 -20.74 11.11 -16.94
CA PHE A 256 -20.40 12.29 -17.73
C PHE A 256 -21.18 12.18 -19.03
N PRO A 257 -22.02 13.18 -19.38
CA PRO A 257 -22.64 13.18 -20.70
C PRO A 257 -21.53 13.14 -21.75
N ASN A 258 -21.74 12.39 -22.84
CA ASN A 258 -20.87 12.50 -24.01
C ASN A 258 -20.79 13.99 -24.36
N MET A 259 -19.59 14.57 -24.31
CA MET A 259 -19.32 15.86 -24.93
C MET A 259 -19.72 15.68 -26.40
N MET A 260 -20.93 16.11 -26.76
CA MET A 260 -21.21 16.41 -28.15
C MET A 260 -20.13 17.40 -28.56
N LEU A 261 -19.36 17.00 -29.55
CA LEU A 261 -18.51 17.90 -30.31
C LEU A 261 -19.39 19.10 -30.67
N CYS A 262 -19.18 20.24 -30.01
CA CYS A 262 -19.71 21.50 -30.47
C CYS A 262 -19.00 21.80 -31.80
N SER A 263 -19.57 21.32 -32.90
CA SER A 263 -19.34 21.87 -34.21
C SER A 263 -20.03 23.24 -34.26
N GLY A 264 -19.21 24.27 -34.10
CA GLY A 264 -19.54 25.68 -34.33
C GLY A 264 -18.33 26.36 -34.93
#